data_AF-A0A8H8BUU0-F1
#
_entry.id   AF-A0A8H8BUU0-F1
#
_cell.length_a   1.000
_cell.length_b   1.000
_cell.length_c   1.000
_cell.angle_alpha   90.00
_cell.angle_beta   90.00
_cell.angle_gamma   90.00
#
_symmetry.space_group_name_H-M   'P 1'
#
loop_
_entity.id
_entity.type
_entity.pdbx_description
1 polymer ?
#
loop_
_entity_poly.entity_id
_entity_poly.type
_entity_poly.pdbx_seq_one_letter_code
_entity_poly.pdbx_strand_id
1 'polypeptide(L)'
;MLDDDPVTFERLLTWVYARRMPQAKGTASQKLLYDLYIMAEKLCMFDLANRTMDRIRECHENTFSISGATDRNLKYVGDIFDGTTPSSPLRNFMLYIMVHDINYAASKARHAGLLISREHLMKIGDIGQDHPEFYEDLFARLLPIVPAWSQTVRSTPDEALADTRDVLFSNSMCLFHKHLAGEGCYLEEHEEKAAPSPEQSQSAQTDTH
;
A
#
# COMPACT_ATOMS: atom_id res chain seq x y z
N MET A 1 1.61 23.23 13.78
CA MET A 1 2.87 24.00 13.68
C MET A 1 3.64 23.39 12.51
N LEU A 2 4.16 24.22 11.59
CA LEU A 2 4.91 23.77 10.40
C LEU A 2 6.30 23.27 10.84
N ASP A 3 6.37 22.04 11.33
CA ASP A 3 7.63 21.31 11.59
C ASP A 3 7.98 20.38 10.42
N ASP A 4 7.70 20.81 9.19
CA ASP A 4 8.04 19.99 8.03
C ASP A 4 9.53 20.14 7.70
N ASP A 5 10.23 19.00 7.64
CA ASP A 5 11.66 18.92 7.38
C ASP A 5 12.05 19.61 6.04
N PRO A 6 13.08 20.48 6.02
CA PRO A 6 13.48 21.21 4.81
C PRO A 6 13.76 20.30 3.60
N VAL A 7 14.25 19.07 3.83
CA VAL A 7 14.54 18.12 2.76
C VAL A 7 13.25 17.65 2.09
N THR A 8 12.21 17.33 2.87
CA THR A 8 10.91 16.94 2.34
C THR A 8 10.29 18.06 1.50
N PHE A 9 10.42 19.31 1.96
CA PHE A 9 9.94 20.48 1.21
C PHE A 9 10.71 20.68 -0.10
N GLU A 10 12.04 20.51 -0.11
CA GLU A 10 12.84 20.57 -1.34
C GLU A 10 12.40 19.49 -2.37
N ARG A 11 12.05 18.29 -1.89
CA ARG A 11 11.51 17.22 -2.74
C ARG A 11 10.14 17.55 -3.30
N LEU A 12 9.27 18.15 -2.49
CA LEU A 12 8.00 18.68 -2.95
C LEU A 12 8.22 19.68 -4.10
N LEU A 13 9.11 20.65 -3.92
CA LEU A 13 9.45 21.63 -4.96
C LEU A 13 10.00 20.94 -6.21
N THR A 14 10.90 19.97 -6.04
CA THR A 14 11.44 19.19 -7.16
C THR A 14 10.32 18.50 -7.94
N TRP A 15 9.33 17.92 -7.28
CA TRP A 15 8.19 17.34 -7.97
C TRP A 15 7.33 18.40 -8.66
N VAL A 16 7.02 19.50 -7.98
CA VAL A 16 6.18 20.58 -8.53
C VAL A 16 6.79 21.14 -9.82
N TYR A 17 8.10 21.39 -9.83
CA TYR A 17 8.78 21.99 -10.98
C TYR A 17 9.21 20.97 -12.03
N ALA A 18 9.74 19.81 -11.64
CA ALA A 18 10.31 18.83 -12.58
C ALA A 18 9.35 17.69 -12.93
N ARG A 19 8.21 17.55 -12.22
CA ARG A 19 7.27 16.42 -12.32
C ARG A 19 7.97 15.05 -12.18
N ARG A 20 9.05 14.99 -11.42
CA ARG A 20 9.85 13.77 -11.19
C ARG A 20 9.75 13.33 -9.73
N MET A 21 9.46 12.05 -9.53
CA MET A 21 9.51 11.44 -8.20
C MET A 21 10.94 11.05 -7.82
N PRO A 22 11.30 11.15 -6.52
CA PRO A 22 12.56 10.61 -6.03
C PRO A 22 12.64 9.11 -6.33
N GLN A 23 13.80 8.64 -6.81
CA GLN A 23 14.06 7.20 -6.87
C GLN A 23 14.40 6.72 -5.47
N ALA A 24 13.58 5.83 -4.92
CA ALA A 24 13.83 5.24 -3.63
C ALA A 24 14.74 4.00 -3.77
N LYS A 25 15.90 4.04 -3.11
CA LYS A 25 16.78 2.88 -2.90
C LYS A 25 17.06 2.76 -1.39
N GLY A 26 16.47 1.75 -0.75
CA GLY A 26 16.68 1.42 0.67
C GLY A 26 15.79 2.14 1.69
N THR A 27 15.97 1.84 2.97
CA THR A 27 15.06 2.25 4.08
C THR A 27 14.99 3.76 4.33
N ALA A 28 16.10 4.48 4.16
CA ALA A 28 16.12 5.95 4.26
C ALA A 28 15.22 6.60 3.20
N SER A 29 15.10 5.96 2.03
CA SER A 29 14.27 6.46 0.95
C SER A 29 12.78 6.13 1.10
N GLN A 30 12.43 5.05 1.82
CA GLN A 30 11.05 4.78 2.20
C GLN A 30 10.50 5.85 3.15
N LYS A 31 11.29 6.28 4.15
CA LYS A 31 10.87 7.37 5.04
C LYS A 31 10.53 8.64 4.27
N LEU A 32 11.40 9.03 3.33
CA LEU A 32 11.19 10.21 2.51
C LEU A 32 9.90 10.12 1.68
N LEU A 33 9.53 8.93 1.19
CA LEU A 33 8.26 8.74 0.49
C LEU A 33 7.06 8.89 1.43
N TYR A 34 7.14 8.40 2.67
CA TYR A 34 6.08 8.62 3.66
C TYR A 34 5.95 10.10 4.02
N ASP A 35 7.06 10.79 4.29
CA ASP A 35 7.07 12.22 4.61
C ASP A 35 6.48 13.04 3.44
N LEU A 36 6.87 12.71 2.20
CA LEU A 36 6.33 13.35 1.00
C LEU A 36 4.83 13.10 0.83
N TYR A 37 4.35 11.87 1.08
CA TYR A 37 2.93 11.56 1.04
C TYR A 37 2.15 12.37 2.07
N ILE A 38 2.62 12.38 3.31
CA ILE A 38 2.00 13.11 4.43
C ILE A 38 1.89 14.60 4.09
N MET A 39 2.98 15.19 3.57
CA MET A 39 3.00 16.58 3.14
C MET A 39 2.02 16.83 1.99
N ALA A 40 2.01 15.97 0.96
CA ALA A 40 1.09 16.08 -0.17
C ALA A 40 -0.37 16.00 0.27
N GLU A 41 -0.70 15.10 1.21
CA GLU A 41 -2.04 14.98 1.76
C GLU A 41 -2.46 16.22 2.56
N LYS A 42 -1.58 16.75 3.42
CA LYS A 42 -1.83 17.99 4.18
C LYS A 42 -2.07 19.20 3.26
N LEU A 43 -1.39 19.26 2.12
CA LEU A 43 -1.52 20.30 1.12
C LEU A 43 -2.63 20.03 0.10
N CYS A 44 -3.41 18.95 0.27
CA CYS A 44 -4.46 18.51 -0.65
C CYS A 44 -3.98 18.31 -2.11
N MET A 45 -2.71 17.95 -2.29
CA MET A 45 -2.12 17.66 -3.59
C MET A 45 -2.31 16.18 -3.96
N PHE A 46 -3.56 15.78 -4.25
CA PHE A 46 -3.92 14.36 -4.38
C PHE A 46 -3.19 13.63 -5.53
N ASP A 47 -2.94 14.26 -6.67
CA ASP A 47 -2.12 13.66 -7.76
C ASP A 47 -0.69 13.32 -7.27
N LEU A 48 -0.08 14.20 -6.48
CA LEU A 48 1.22 13.92 -5.88
C LEU A 48 1.13 12.81 -4.83
N ALA A 49 0.11 12.84 -3.97
CA ALA A 49 -0.10 11.80 -2.96
C ALA A 49 -0.28 10.42 -3.60
N ASN A 50 -1.11 10.31 -4.64
CA ASN A 50 -1.38 9.08 -5.37
C ASN A 50 -0.13 8.53 -6.06
N ARG A 51 0.63 9.40 -6.75
CA ARG A 51 1.90 8.98 -7.37
C ARG A 51 2.94 8.58 -6.33
N THR A 52 2.94 9.23 -5.17
CA THR A 52 3.83 8.87 -4.06
C THR A 52 3.43 7.51 -3.50
N MET A 53 2.13 7.24 -3.36
CA MET A 53 1.60 5.94 -2.98
C MET A 53 2.05 4.83 -3.93
N ASP A 54 1.98 5.05 -5.24
CA ASP A 54 2.44 4.07 -6.22
C ASP A 54 3.92 3.70 -6.01
N ARG A 55 4.77 4.70 -5.75
CA ARG A 55 6.19 4.47 -5.45
C ARG A 55 6.39 3.74 -4.12
N ILE A 56 5.58 4.05 -3.11
CA ILE A 56 5.59 3.32 -1.83
C ILE A 56 5.25 1.84 -2.09
N ARG A 57 4.16 1.57 -2.82
CA ARG A 57 3.71 0.22 -3.16
C ARG A 57 4.80 -0.56 -3.91
N GLU A 58 5.38 0.04 -4.95
CA GLU A 58 6.47 -0.56 -5.73
C GLU A 58 7.71 -0.86 -4.86
N CYS A 59 8.05 0.01 -3.92
CA CYS A 59 9.17 -0.26 -2.99
C CYS A 59 8.89 -1.47 -2.10
N HIS A 60 7.65 -1.60 -1.60
CA HIS A 60 7.23 -2.74 -0.79
C HIS A 60 7.15 -4.03 -1.59
N GLU A 61 6.62 -3.98 -2.81
CA GLU A 61 6.56 -5.13 -3.72
C GLU A 61 7.96 -5.65 -4.08
N ASN A 62 8.89 -4.74 -4.38
CA ASN A 62 10.27 -5.10 -4.64
C ASN A 62 10.94 -5.75 -3.43
N THR A 63 10.74 -5.18 -2.24
CA THR A 63 11.28 -5.72 -0.99
C THR A 63 10.70 -7.10 -0.68
N PHE A 64 9.40 -7.26 -0.90
CA PHE A 64 8.70 -8.52 -0.76
C PHE A 64 9.23 -9.57 -1.74
N SER A 65 9.43 -9.21 -3.01
CA SER A 65 9.96 -10.12 -4.03
C SER A 65 11.36 -10.63 -3.70
N ILE A 66 12.17 -9.84 -2.98
CA ILE A 66 13.53 -10.21 -2.59
C ILE A 66 13.54 -11.04 -1.29
N SER A 67 12.79 -10.64 -0.27
CA SER A 67 12.92 -11.19 1.09
C SER A 67 11.73 -12.05 1.55
N GLY A 68 10.62 -12.01 0.83
CA GLY A 68 9.34 -12.62 1.21
C GLY A 68 8.60 -11.89 2.33
N ALA A 69 9.17 -10.83 2.91
CA ALA A 69 8.55 -10.01 3.94
C ALA A 69 8.59 -8.54 3.51
N THR A 70 7.75 -7.70 4.12
CA THR A 70 7.89 -6.25 3.93
C THR A 70 8.92 -5.71 4.93
N ASP A 71 9.89 -4.92 4.46
CA ASP A 71 10.77 -4.17 5.35
C ASP A 71 9.99 -2.97 5.87
N ARG A 72 9.49 -3.08 7.09
CA ARG A 72 8.79 -2.01 7.77
C ARG A 72 9.54 -1.58 9.01
N ASN A 73 9.88 -0.29 9.02
CA ASN A 73 10.28 0.36 10.25
C ASN A 73 9.01 0.80 10.99
N LEU A 74 8.63 0.06 12.03
CA LEU A 74 7.44 0.34 12.85
C LEU A 74 7.41 1.76 13.41
N LYS A 75 8.58 2.41 13.54
CA LYS A 75 8.66 3.83 13.92
C LYS A 75 7.83 4.73 12.99
N TYR A 76 7.82 4.43 11.69
CA TYR A 76 7.10 5.25 10.72
C TYR A 76 5.59 5.05 10.78
N VAL A 77 5.09 3.96 11.35
CA VAL A 77 3.64 3.73 11.47
C VAL A 77 3.04 4.77 12.41
N GLY A 78 3.68 5.03 13.56
CA GLY A 78 3.28 6.12 14.45
C GLY A 78 3.30 7.48 13.73
N ASP A 79 4.43 7.82 13.11
CA ASP A 79 4.57 9.09 12.36
C ASP A 79 3.49 9.26 11.27
N ILE A 80 3.08 8.17 10.60
CA ILE A 80 2.00 8.18 9.60
C ILE A 80 0.65 8.44 10.26
N PHE A 81 0.36 7.81 11.39
CA PHE A 81 -0.90 8.03 12.09
C PHE A 81 -0.95 9.46 12.64
N ASP A 82 0.11 9.98 13.24
CA ASP A 82 0.19 11.38 13.66
C ASP A 82 0.05 12.37 12.48
N GLY A 83 0.62 12.02 11.33
CA GLY A 83 0.74 12.90 10.17
C GLY A 83 -0.48 12.98 9.26
N THR A 84 -1.42 12.03 9.35
CA THR A 84 -2.51 11.86 8.36
C THR A 84 -3.89 11.84 8.98
N THR A 85 -4.94 12.00 8.16
CA THR A 85 -6.33 11.84 8.62
C THR A 85 -6.71 10.36 8.83
N PRO A 86 -7.69 10.02 9.68
CA PRO A 86 -8.12 8.62 9.87
C PRO A 86 -8.53 7.89 8.58
N SER A 87 -9.10 8.60 7.61
CA SER A 87 -9.47 8.06 6.29
C SER A 87 -8.32 8.08 5.27
N SER A 88 -7.08 8.34 5.68
CA SER A 88 -5.94 8.41 4.78
C SER A 88 -5.67 7.06 4.13
N PRO A 89 -5.54 7.00 2.79
CA PRO A 89 -5.15 5.78 2.10
C PRO A 89 -3.80 5.22 2.58
N LEU A 90 -2.88 6.06 3.06
CA LEU A 90 -1.60 5.59 3.60
C LEU A 90 -1.76 4.81 4.91
N ARG A 91 -2.64 5.25 5.83
CA ARG A 91 -2.98 4.47 7.03
C ARG A 91 -3.55 3.11 6.64
N ASN A 92 -4.49 3.11 5.70
CA ASN A 92 -5.13 1.90 5.19
C ASN A 92 -4.10 0.92 4.59
N PHE A 93 -3.19 1.44 3.76
CA PHE A 93 -2.12 0.66 3.16
C PHE A 93 -1.17 0.06 4.21
N MET A 94 -0.76 0.86 5.20
CA MET A 94 0.07 0.36 6.32
C MET A 94 -0.61 -0.77 7.09
N LEU A 95 -1.92 -0.66 7.36
CA LEU A 95 -2.67 -1.72 8.03
C LEU A 95 -2.67 -3.02 7.22
N TYR A 96 -2.85 -2.96 5.89
CA TYR A 96 -2.77 -4.16 5.05
C TYR A 96 -1.38 -4.81 5.07
N ILE A 97 -0.31 -4.01 5.03
CA ILE A 97 1.06 -4.51 5.20
C ILE A 97 1.22 -5.20 6.56
N MET A 98 0.65 -4.60 7.62
CA MET A 98 0.70 -5.15 8.98
C MET A 98 0.02 -6.50 9.09
N VAL A 99 -1.18 -6.62 8.57
CA VAL A 99 -1.95 -7.87 8.50
C VAL A 99 -1.18 -8.92 7.69
N HIS A 100 -0.67 -8.56 6.52
CA HIS A 100 0.09 -9.47 5.65
C HIS A 100 1.30 -10.07 6.38
N ASP A 101 2.14 -9.26 7.01
CA ASP A 101 3.33 -9.79 7.69
C ASP A 101 2.98 -10.64 8.92
N ILE A 102 1.88 -10.34 9.62
CA ILE A 102 1.40 -11.20 10.72
C ILE A 102 0.97 -12.56 10.16
N ASN A 103 0.22 -12.57 9.06
CA ASN A 103 -0.18 -13.80 8.38
C ASN A 103 1.04 -14.57 7.84
N TYR A 104 2.02 -13.86 7.28
CA TYR A 104 3.27 -14.43 6.80
C TYR A 104 4.07 -15.07 7.93
N ALA A 105 4.23 -14.36 9.05
CA ALA A 105 4.90 -14.87 10.23
C ALA A 105 4.16 -16.07 10.83
N ALA A 106 2.82 -16.05 10.85
CA ALA A 106 2.01 -17.18 11.31
C ALA A 106 2.15 -18.42 10.40
N SER A 107 2.17 -18.23 9.08
CA SER A 107 2.45 -19.31 8.12
C SER A 107 3.86 -19.87 8.33
N LYS A 108 4.89 -19.01 8.42
CA LYS A 108 6.27 -19.41 8.74
C LYS A 108 6.41 -20.12 10.09
N ALA A 109 5.70 -19.68 11.13
CA ALA A 109 5.71 -20.32 12.43
C ALA A 109 5.24 -21.78 12.35
N ARG A 110 4.23 -22.06 11.52
CA ARG A 110 3.74 -23.42 11.30
C ARG A 110 4.75 -24.31 10.60
N HIS A 111 5.50 -23.76 9.64
CA HIS A 111 6.46 -24.52 8.85
C HIS A 111 7.85 -24.64 9.49
N ALA A 112 8.26 -23.65 10.28
CA ALA A 112 9.64 -23.51 10.77
C ALA A 112 9.76 -23.12 12.25
N GLY A 113 8.66 -23.04 13.00
CA GLY A 113 8.67 -22.72 14.44
C GLY A 113 9.04 -21.27 14.78
N LEU A 114 9.12 -20.38 13.79
CA LEU A 114 9.48 -18.97 13.95
C LEU A 114 8.26 -18.13 14.36
N LEU A 115 8.18 -17.76 15.64
CA LEU A 115 7.14 -16.86 16.17
C LEU A 115 7.52 -15.38 15.97
N ILE A 116 6.50 -14.50 15.90
CA ILE A 116 6.70 -13.05 16.04
C ILE A 116 7.38 -12.80 17.39
N SER A 117 8.51 -12.09 17.39
CA SER A 117 9.24 -11.84 18.63
C SER A 117 8.42 -10.96 19.58
N ARG A 118 8.58 -11.18 20.89
CA ARG A 118 7.96 -10.33 21.92
C ARG A 118 8.30 -8.85 21.70
N GLU A 119 9.53 -8.54 21.31
CA GLU A 119 9.97 -7.17 21.00
C GLU A 119 9.14 -6.55 19.87
N HIS A 120 8.86 -7.30 18.80
CA HIS A 120 8.03 -6.82 17.70
C HIS A 120 6.58 -6.59 18.14
N LEU A 121 6.03 -7.48 18.98
CA LEU A 121 4.70 -7.31 19.57
C LEU A 121 4.62 -6.09 20.49
N MET A 122 5.66 -5.81 21.28
CA MET A 122 5.71 -4.62 22.13
C MET A 122 5.72 -3.34 21.30
N LYS A 123 6.42 -3.29 20.16
CA LYS A 123 6.41 -2.12 19.27
C LYS A 123 5.03 -1.86 18.65
N ILE A 124 4.29 -2.92 18.32
CA ILE A 124 2.87 -2.81 17.92
C ILE A 124 2.02 -2.38 19.13
N GLY A 125 2.39 -2.86 20.32
CA GLY A 125 1.99 -2.40 21.64
C GLY A 125 1.95 -0.88 21.75
N ASP A 126 3.11 -0.28 21.53
CA ASP A 126 3.34 1.16 21.73
C ASP A 126 2.49 2.00 20.76
N ILE A 127 2.43 1.62 19.47
CA ILE A 127 1.64 2.35 18.46
C ILE A 127 0.16 2.44 18.86
N GLY A 128 -0.43 1.34 19.32
CA GLY A 128 -1.85 1.32 19.65
C GLY A 128 -2.20 1.94 21.00
N GLN A 129 -1.20 2.25 21.86
CA GLN A 129 -1.44 3.08 23.04
C GLN A 129 -1.69 4.53 22.64
N ASP A 130 -0.91 5.05 21.70
CA ASP A 130 -1.05 6.42 21.20
C ASP A 130 -2.20 6.54 20.19
N HIS A 131 -2.54 5.46 19.49
CA HIS A 131 -3.60 5.39 18.48
C HIS A 131 -4.56 4.22 18.73
N PRO A 132 -5.59 4.35 19.58
CA PRO A 132 -6.53 3.26 19.84
C PRO A 132 -7.24 2.75 18.58
N GLU A 133 -7.52 3.63 17.62
CA GLU A 133 -8.16 3.28 16.34
C GLU A 133 -7.30 2.32 15.51
N PHE A 134 -5.97 2.40 15.65
CA PHE A 134 -5.06 1.48 15.00
C PHE A 134 -5.34 0.03 15.42
N TYR A 135 -5.60 -0.22 16.71
CA TYR A 135 -5.92 -1.56 17.17
C TYR A 135 -7.25 -2.06 16.64
N GLU A 136 -8.28 -1.20 16.69
CA GLU A 136 -9.60 -1.55 16.18
C GLU A 136 -9.52 -2.00 14.73
N ASP A 137 -8.86 -1.20 13.88
CA ASP A 137 -8.72 -1.50 12.46
C ASP A 137 -7.80 -2.71 12.19
N LEU A 138 -6.67 -2.81 12.90
CA LEU A 138 -5.74 -3.93 12.73
C LEU A 138 -6.41 -5.26 13.10
N PHE A 139 -7.07 -5.32 14.25
CA PHE A 139 -7.74 -6.54 14.70
C PHE A 139 -9.01 -6.85 13.89
N ALA A 140 -9.76 -5.84 13.45
CA ALA A 140 -10.90 -6.06 12.55
C ALA A 140 -10.48 -6.72 11.23
N ARG A 141 -9.24 -6.49 10.78
CA ARG A 141 -8.70 -7.12 9.56
C ARG A 141 -8.01 -8.45 9.81
N LEU A 142 -7.38 -8.63 10.98
CA LEU A 142 -6.75 -9.89 11.38
C LEU A 142 -7.78 -10.96 11.74
N LEU A 143 -8.88 -10.55 12.37
CA LEU A 143 -9.99 -11.42 12.69
C LEU A 143 -10.94 -11.39 11.49
N PRO A 144 -11.03 -12.45 10.66
CA PRO A 144 -12.20 -12.56 9.81
C PRO A 144 -13.38 -12.63 10.77
N ILE A 145 -14.20 -11.57 10.82
CA ILE A 145 -15.48 -11.59 11.53
C ILE A 145 -16.37 -12.53 10.73
N VAL A 146 -16.16 -13.83 10.91
CA VAL A 146 -17.05 -14.88 10.46
C VAL A 146 -18.20 -14.88 11.47
N PRO A 147 -19.43 -14.52 11.06
CA PRO A 147 -20.58 -14.76 11.92
C PRO A 147 -20.62 -16.25 12.29
N ALA A 148 -20.98 -16.58 13.52
CA ALA A 148 -20.93 -17.94 14.08
C ALA A 148 -21.65 -19.04 13.26
N TRP A 149 -22.39 -18.68 12.19
CA TRP A 149 -23.14 -19.58 11.32
C TRP A 149 -22.44 -19.94 9.99
N SER A 150 -21.31 -19.32 9.61
CA SER A 150 -20.60 -19.64 8.35
C SER A 150 -19.24 -20.32 8.57
N GLN A 151 -19.18 -21.33 9.47
CA GLN A 151 -17.99 -22.13 9.74
C GLN A 151 -17.60 -23.12 8.61
N THR A 152 -18.06 -22.92 7.38
CA THR A 152 -17.76 -23.87 6.29
C THR A 152 -16.46 -23.57 5.55
N VAL A 153 -15.86 -22.39 5.70
CA VAL A 153 -14.52 -22.11 5.15
C VAL A 153 -13.74 -21.27 6.15
N ARG A 154 -13.01 -21.93 7.06
CA ARG A 154 -11.91 -21.26 7.77
C ARG A 154 -10.80 -21.06 6.73
N SER A 155 -10.60 -19.84 6.26
CA SER A 155 -9.44 -19.54 5.42
C SER A 155 -8.18 -19.98 6.16
N THR A 156 -7.38 -20.83 5.54
CA THR A 156 -6.08 -21.20 6.08
C THR A 156 -5.18 -19.96 6.14
N PRO A 157 -4.17 -19.90 7.02
CA PRO A 157 -3.23 -18.79 7.05
C PRO A 157 -2.56 -18.53 5.70
N ASP A 158 -2.39 -19.57 4.87
CA ASP A 158 -1.82 -19.46 3.53
C ASP A 158 -2.81 -18.82 2.53
N GLU A 159 -4.11 -19.12 2.65
CA GLU A 159 -5.18 -18.43 1.89
C GLU A 159 -5.30 -16.96 2.33
N ALA A 160 -5.29 -16.68 3.64
CA ALA A 160 -5.31 -15.30 4.14
C ALA A 160 -4.05 -14.50 3.74
N LEU A 161 -2.90 -15.17 3.64
CA LEU A 161 -1.68 -14.56 3.12
C LEU A 161 -1.78 -14.24 1.63
N ALA A 162 -2.32 -15.17 0.82
CA ALA A 162 -2.57 -14.94 -0.60
C ALA A 162 -3.55 -13.77 -0.82
N ASP A 163 -4.67 -13.75 -0.10
CA ASP A 163 -5.68 -12.69 -0.19
C ASP A 163 -5.09 -11.32 0.14
N THR A 164 -4.31 -11.22 1.22
CA THR A 164 -3.69 -9.95 1.63
C THR A 164 -2.62 -9.47 0.65
N ARG A 165 -1.84 -10.40 0.07
CA ARG A 165 -0.87 -10.08 -0.99
C ARG A 165 -1.58 -9.55 -2.22
N ASP A 166 -2.64 -10.23 -2.65
CA ASP A 166 -3.41 -9.80 -3.82
C ASP A 166 -4.00 -8.41 -3.58
N VAL A 167 -4.54 -8.10 -2.40
CA VAL A 167 -5.04 -6.74 -2.12
C VAL A 167 -3.92 -5.68 -2.14
N LEU A 168 -2.73 -5.99 -1.63
CA LEU A 168 -1.61 -5.03 -1.58
C LEU A 168 -1.04 -4.70 -2.97
N PHE A 169 -0.90 -5.72 -3.79
CA PHE A 169 -0.14 -5.65 -5.05
C PHE A 169 -0.99 -5.97 -6.30
N SER A 170 -2.30 -6.13 -6.15
CA SER A 170 -3.18 -6.22 -7.32
C SER A 170 -3.11 -4.95 -8.14
N ASN A 171 -3.31 -5.14 -9.43
CA ASN A 171 -3.54 -4.08 -10.40
C ASN A 171 -4.90 -3.38 -10.20
N SER A 172 -5.65 -3.64 -9.11
CA SER A 172 -6.77 -2.76 -8.73
C SER A 172 -6.20 -1.48 -8.14
N MET A 173 -5.71 -0.64 -9.04
CA MET A 173 -4.73 0.42 -8.82
C MET A 173 -5.25 1.58 -7.96
N CYS A 174 -6.57 1.70 -7.79
CA CYS A 174 -7.23 2.83 -7.12
C CYS A 174 -7.43 2.65 -5.60
N LEU A 175 -7.26 1.44 -5.04
CA LEU A 175 -7.64 1.16 -3.64
C LEU A 175 -6.93 2.06 -2.61
N PHE A 176 -5.70 2.48 -2.92
CA PHE A 176 -4.88 3.32 -2.04
C PHE A 176 -4.71 4.75 -2.56
N HIS A 177 -5.56 5.16 -3.50
CA HIS A 177 -5.58 6.52 -4.02
C HIS A 177 -6.68 7.35 -3.36
N LYS A 178 -6.50 8.67 -3.39
CA LYS A 178 -7.48 9.66 -2.96
C LYS A 178 -7.98 10.42 -4.18
N HIS A 179 -9.29 10.52 -4.33
CA HIS A 179 -9.96 11.20 -5.44
C HIS A 179 -11.04 12.14 -4.92
N LEU A 180 -11.24 13.28 -5.59
CA LEU A 180 -12.44 14.09 -5.38
C LEU A 180 -13.64 13.47 -6.10
N ALA A 181 -14.84 13.84 -5.68
CA ALA A 181 -16.07 13.37 -6.30
C ALA A 181 -16.07 13.72 -7.81
N GLY A 182 -16.17 12.69 -8.66
CA GLY A 182 -16.17 12.82 -10.11
C GLY A 182 -14.79 12.81 -10.77
N GLU A 183 -13.69 12.70 -10.01
CA GLU A 183 -12.36 12.47 -10.58
C GLU A 183 -12.12 10.98 -10.84
N GLY A 184 -11.65 10.64 -12.05
CA GLY A 184 -11.15 9.31 -12.37
C GLY A 184 -9.72 9.09 -11.89
N CYS A 185 -9.30 7.84 -11.78
CA CYS A 185 -7.90 7.53 -11.49
C CYS A 185 -7.06 7.61 -12.78
N TYR A 186 -5.90 8.26 -12.74
CA TYR A 186 -5.00 8.32 -13.92
C TYR A 186 -4.47 6.94 -14.36
N LEU A 187 -4.63 5.93 -13.52
CA LEU A 187 -4.27 4.55 -13.83
C LEU A 187 -5.35 3.87 -14.71
N GLU A 188 -6.60 4.30 -14.62
CA GLU A 188 -7.70 3.81 -15.47
C GLU A 188 -7.62 4.38 -16.90
N GLU A 189 -7.18 5.64 -17.05
CA GLU A 189 -6.98 6.28 -18.35
C GLU A 189 -5.90 5.60 -19.22
N HIS A 190 -5.00 4.84 -18.60
CA HIS A 190 -3.94 4.10 -19.29
C HIS A 190 -4.39 2.71 -19.78
N GLU A 191 -5.38 2.09 -19.13
CA GLU A 191 -5.93 0.79 -19.57
C GLU A 191 -6.81 0.94 -20.81
N GLU A 192 -7.61 2.01 -20.92
CA GLU A 192 -8.43 2.29 -22.11
C GLU A 192 -7.58 2.52 -23.38
N LYS A 193 -6.36 3.06 -23.24
CA LYS A 193 -5.45 3.29 -24.38
C LYS A 193 -4.62 2.05 -24.74
N ALA A 194 -4.55 1.05 -23.88
CA ALA A 194 -3.80 -0.18 -24.10
C ALA A 194 -4.66 -1.32 -24.69
N ALA A 195 -5.98 -1.15 -24.77
CA ALA A 195 -6.85 -2.09 -25.47
C ALA A 195 -6.57 -2.05 -26.99
N PRO A 196 -6.23 -3.17 -27.64
CA PRO A 196 -6.10 -3.19 -29.10
C PRO A 196 -7.48 -2.93 -29.72
N SER A 197 -7.55 -1.89 -30.54
CA SER A 197 -8.77 -1.56 -31.30
C SER A 197 -9.16 -2.76 -32.18
N PRO A 198 -10.39 -3.29 -32.09
CA PRO A 198 -10.85 -4.41 -32.90
C PRO A 198 -11.28 -3.93 -34.29
N GLU A 199 -10.40 -3.23 -35.01
CA GLU A 199 -10.63 -2.83 -36.39
C GLU A 199 -9.34 -2.94 -37.20
N GLN A 200 -8.91 -4.18 -37.45
CA GLN A 200 -8.15 -4.57 -38.65
C GLN A 200 -8.22 -6.09 -38.80
N SER A 201 -9.42 -6.58 -39.07
CA SER A 201 -9.65 -7.90 -39.65
C SER A 201 -10.67 -7.75 -40.76
N GLN A 202 -10.36 -8.33 -41.93
CA GLN A 202 -11.04 -8.25 -43.23
C GLN A 202 -10.57 -7.03 -44.06
N SER A 203 -9.91 -7.16 -45.21
CA SER A 203 -10.13 -8.03 -46.38
C SER A 203 -8.82 -8.02 -47.22
N ALA A 204 -8.34 -9.11 -47.82
CA ALA A 204 -8.84 -9.62 -49.09
C ALA A 204 -8.38 -11.06 -49.38
N GLN A 205 -9.35 -11.97 -49.42
CA GLN A 205 -9.52 -12.97 -50.49
C GLN A 205 -10.14 -12.22 -51.69
N THR A 206 -9.95 -12.46 -52.98
CA THR A 206 -9.40 -13.52 -53.85
C THR A 206 -9.01 -12.84 -55.18
N ASP A 207 -8.19 -13.47 -56.04
CA ASP A 207 -8.66 -13.88 -57.37
C ASP A 207 -7.54 -14.55 -58.21
N THR A 208 -7.90 -15.76 -58.63
CA THR A 208 -7.53 -16.52 -59.83
C THR A 208 -6.92 -15.75 -61.00
N HIS A 209 -5.78 -16.22 -61.51
CA HIS A 209 -5.69 -16.87 -62.83
C HIS A 209 -4.39 -17.68 -63.00
#